data_AF-A0A8B6MC21-F1
#
_entry.id   AF-A0A8B6MC21-F1
#
_cell.length_a   1.000
_cell.length_b   1.000
_cell.length_c   1.000
_cell.angle_alpha   90.00
_cell.angle_beta   90.00
_cell.angle_gamma   90.00
#
_symmetry.space_group_name_H-M   'P 1'
#
loop_
_entity.id
_entity.type
_entity.pdbx_description
1 polymer ?
#
loop_
_entity_poly.entity_id
_entity_poly.type
_entity_poly.pdbx_seq_one_letter_code
_entity_poly.pdbx_strand_id
1 'polypeptide(L)'
;MSDIVIRPDPACSDNGLFGWDSVYNETTGCADWAFAGPQDAPSNLGGLQNLAALATFVVITLFTDQACPPGHPLEQYADGDPRGWWGDGLLEDGEAPMGSLLWLLERSVATETTRRYAEVFALAALQPLLDAGAAANIAASASILPQGNGIFLDIALYGQDGSKIYDRRFEMSWRQAAPAAIGSPRG
;
A
#
# COMPACT_ATOMS: atom_id res chain seq x y z
N MET A 1 -1.10 -9.96 43.48
CA MET A 1 -1.57 -9.97 42.07
C MET A 1 -1.45 -8.55 41.59
N SER A 2 -0.50 -8.27 40.70
CA SER A 2 -0.39 -6.95 40.07
C SER A 2 -1.54 -6.80 39.09
N ASP A 3 -2.44 -5.86 39.34
CA ASP A 3 -3.52 -5.52 38.43
C ASP A 3 -2.93 -5.10 37.08
N ILE A 4 -3.42 -5.72 36.01
CA ILE A 4 -3.16 -5.25 34.65
C ILE A 4 -3.90 -3.93 34.52
N VAL A 5 -3.16 -2.83 34.64
CA VAL A 5 -3.66 -1.50 34.29
C VAL A 5 -3.64 -1.41 32.77
N ILE A 6 -4.79 -1.67 32.13
CA ILE A 6 -4.99 -1.30 30.73
C ILE A 6 -4.94 0.22 30.67
N ARG A 7 -3.91 0.77 30.02
CA ARG A 7 -3.86 2.21 29.79
C ARG A 7 -5.08 2.57 28.91
N PRO A 8 -5.88 3.59 29.25
CA PRO A 8 -6.86 4.12 28.30
C PRO A 8 -6.11 4.45 27.01
N ASP A 9 -6.69 4.04 25.87
CA ASP A 9 -6.05 4.06 24.56
C ASP A 9 -5.44 5.44 24.25
N PRO A 10 -4.11 5.62 24.37
CA PRO A 10 -3.49 6.92 24.18
C PRO A 10 -3.25 7.22 22.68
N ALA A 11 -3.57 6.27 21.79
CA ALA A 11 -3.29 6.34 20.35
C ALA A 11 -4.52 6.71 19.50
N CYS A 12 -5.69 6.87 20.13
CA CYS A 12 -6.88 7.40 19.46
C CYS A 12 -6.67 8.91 19.26
N SER A 13 -5.93 9.28 18.22
CA SER A 13 -6.19 10.56 17.58
C SER A 13 -7.58 10.43 16.93
N ASP A 14 -8.46 11.41 17.12
CA ASP A 14 -9.77 11.49 16.45
C ASP A 14 -9.65 11.61 14.90
N ASN A 15 -8.45 11.41 14.33
CA ASN A 15 -8.08 11.71 12.95
C ASN A 15 -7.51 10.52 12.15
N GLY A 16 -7.37 9.31 12.72
CA GLY A 16 -6.54 8.28 12.09
C GLY A 16 -7.31 7.11 11.48
N LEU A 17 -7.26 6.96 10.15
CA LEU A 17 -7.66 5.73 9.43
C LEU A 17 -7.02 4.46 10.01
N PHE A 18 -5.84 4.59 10.63
CA PHE A 18 -5.13 3.52 11.34
C PHE A 18 -4.63 4.01 12.70
N GLY A 19 -4.44 3.06 13.63
CA GLY A 19 -3.90 3.33 14.98
C GLY A 19 -2.37 3.39 15.05
N TRP A 20 -1.67 3.37 13.91
CA TRP A 20 -0.21 3.35 13.84
C TRP A 20 0.34 4.02 12.58
N ASP A 21 1.64 4.30 12.61
CA ASP A 21 2.44 4.78 11.49
C ASP A 21 3.20 3.64 10.83
N SER A 22 3.00 3.45 9.52
CA SER A 22 3.77 2.53 8.69
C SER A 22 4.82 3.31 7.89
N VAL A 23 6.08 3.16 8.27
CA VAL A 23 7.22 3.85 7.66
C VAL A 23 7.82 2.98 6.56
N TYR A 24 7.58 3.35 5.32
CA TYR A 24 8.13 2.65 4.16
C TYR A 24 9.62 2.90 3.97
N ASN A 25 10.39 1.81 3.83
CA ASN A 25 11.80 1.82 3.52
C ASN A 25 12.01 1.48 2.04
N GLU A 26 12.42 2.47 1.26
CA GLU A 26 12.62 2.37 -0.19
C GLU A 26 13.73 1.39 -0.59
N THR A 27 14.70 1.14 0.31
CA THR A 27 15.80 0.20 0.03
C THR A 27 15.33 -1.24 0.14
N THR A 28 14.47 -1.53 1.12
CA THR A 28 14.02 -2.91 1.40
C THR A 28 12.71 -3.23 0.70
N GLY A 29 11.93 -2.23 0.29
CA GLY A 29 10.57 -2.41 -0.21
C GLY A 29 9.58 -2.82 0.87
N CYS A 30 9.93 -2.64 2.14
CA CYS A 30 9.11 -3.02 3.29
C CYS A 30 8.74 -1.79 4.13
N ALA A 31 7.60 -1.86 4.80
CA ALA A 31 7.24 -0.90 5.83
C ALA A 31 7.47 -1.49 7.22
N ASP A 32 7.89 -0.66 8.16
CA ASP A 32 8.01 -0.99 9.59
C ASP A 32 7.12 -0.06 10.42
N TRP A 33 6.84 -0.42 11.66
CA TRP A 33 6.11 0.43 12.57
C TRP A 33 7.02 1.48 13.22
N ALA A 34 6.49 2.69 13.39
CA ALA A 34 7.17 3.72 14.15
C ALA A 34 6.82 3.67 15.65
N PHE A 35 7.82 3.86 16.50
CA PHE A 35 7.64 3.97 17.94
C PHE A 35 7.32 5.41 18.35
N ALA A 36 6.39 5.56 19.28
CA ALA A 36 6.05 6.84 19.88
C ALA A 36 7.19 7.36 20.76
N GLY A 37 7.78 8.49 20.33
CA GLY A 37 8.80 9.20 21.08
C GLY A 37 8.23 10.13 22.17
N PRO A 38 9.07 10.59 23.12
CA PRO A 38 8.66 11.51 24.18
C PRO A 38 8.15 12.88 23.67
N GLN A 39 8.54 13.26 22.45
CA GLN A 39 8.18 14.53 21.83
C GLN A 39 6.92 14.39 20.97
N ASP A 40 6.75 13.24 20.32
CA ASP A 40 5.72 13.01 19.32
C ASP A 40 4.39 12.56 19.94
N ALA A 41 4.44 11.67 20.94
CA ALA A 41 3.28 11.17 21.65
C ALA A 41 3.61 10.92 23.13
N PRO A 42 3.73 11.99 23.95
CA PRO A 42 4.12 11.88 25.36
C PRO A 42 3.14 11.04 26.20
N SER A 43 1.87 10.94 25.79
CA SER A 43 0.87 10.07 26.41
C SER A 43 1.01 8.59 26.01
N ASN A 44 1.67 8.29 24.88
CA ASN A 44 1.84 6.95 24.32
C ASN A 44 3.30 6.47 24.34
N LEU A 45 4.11 6.93 25.29
CA LEU A 45 5.52 6.55 25.42
C LEU A 45 5.72 5.02 25.41
N GLY A 46 6.48 4.54 24.42
CA GLY A 46 6.76 3.11 24.22
C GLY A 46 5.68 2.34 23.45
N GLY A 47 4.60 3.01 23.02
CA GLY A 47 3.59 2.49 22.09
C GLY A 47 3.93 2.78 20.62
N LEU A 48 2.96 2.54 19.73
CA LEU A 48 3.08 2.86 18.30
C LEU A 48 2.73 4.33 18.06
N GLN A 49 3.50 4.99 17.19
CA GLN A 49 3.21 6.35 16.74
C GLN A 49 1.98 6.36 15.81
N ASN A 50 1.19 7.44 15.83
CA ASN A 50 0.04 7.63 14.93
C ASN A 50 -0.06 9.12 14.53
N LEU A 51 0.89 9.59 13.73
CA LEU A 51 0.98 10.97 13.24
C LEU A 51 0.94 11.08 11.71
N ALA A 52 1.06 9.97 10.99
CA ALA A 52 1.26 9.92 9.55
C ALA A 52 0.15 9.11 8.85
N ALA A 53 -1.11 9.24 9.28
CA ALA A 53 -2.24 8.45 8.81
C ALA A 53 -2.38 8.37 7.27
N LEU A 54 -2.18 9.48 6.54
CA LEU A 54 -2.21 9.47 5.07
C LEU A 54 -1.07 8.63 4.48
N ALA A 55 0.14 8.76 5.02
CA ALA A 55 1.29 7.99 4.56
C ALA A 55 1.10 6.50 4.84
N THR A 56 0.61 6.17 6.04
CA THR A 56 0.23 4.80 6.42
C THR A 56 -0.80 4.24 5.46
N PHE A 57 -1.87 4.99 5.18
CA PHE A 57 -2.92 4.53 4.28
C PHE A 57 -2.40 4.27 2.87
N VAL A 58 -1.62 5.20 2.31
CA VAL A 58 -1.02 5.02 0.99
C VAL A 58 -0.14 3.77 0.95
N VAL A 59 0.71 3.57 1.95
CA VAL A 59 1.61 2.41 2.00
C VAL A 59 0.84 1.10 2.15
N ILE A 60 -0.13 1.04 3.07
CA ILE A 60 -0.93 -0.16 3.28
C ILE A 60 -1.73 -0.49 2.02
N THR A 61 -2.48 0.46 1.47
CA THR A 61 -3.34 0.19 0.29
C THR A 61 -2.55 -0.16 -0.96
N LEU A 62 -1.39 0.45 -1.21
CA LEU A 62 -0.61 0.12 -2.40
C LEU A 62 0.14 -1.22 -2.27
N PHE A 63 0.64 -1.55 -1.08
CA PHE A 63 1.52 -2.71 -0.86
C PHE A 63 0.86 -3.87 -0.12
N THR A 64 -0.45 -3.82 0.07
CA THR A 64 -1.27 -5.00 0.36
C THR A 64 -2.05 -5.40 -0.88
N ASP A 65 -2.34 -6.70 -0.99
CA ASP A 65 -2.97 -7.25 -2.17
C ASP A 65 -4.49 -7.24 -2.00
N GLN A 66 -5.19 -6.65 -2.96
CA GLN A 66 -6.63 -6.80 -3.09
C GLN A 66 -6.94 -8.09 -3.87
N ALA A 67 -8.03 -8.77 -3.49
CA ALA A 67 -8.53 -9.89 -4.27
C ALA A 67 -8.97 -9.45 -5.68
N CYS A 68 -8.49 -10.18 -6.69
CA CYS A 68 -8.89 -9.94 -8.08
C CYS A 68 -10.36 -10.32 -8.26
N PRO A 69 -11.25 -9.38 -8.66
CA PRO A 69 -12.66 -9.69 -8.85
C PRO A 69 -12.87 -10.74 -9.95
N PRO A 70 -13.83 -11.67 -9.80
CA PRO A 70 -14.16 -12.62 -10.85
C PRO A 70 -14.58 -11.91 -12.15
N GLY A 71 -14.03 -12.33 -13.29
CA GLY A 71 -14.28 -11.72 -14.59
C GLY A 71 -13.50 -10.42 -14.83
N HIS A 72 -12.55 -10.07 -13.95
CA HIS A 72 -11.68 -8.92 -14.17
C HIS A 72 -10.85 -9.14 -15.45
N PRO A 73 -10.69 -8.13 -16.34
CA PRO A 73 -10.00 -8.31 -17.63
C PRO A 73 -8.53 -8.75 -17.55
N LEU A 74 -7.92 -8.63 -16.36
CA LEU A 74 -6.55 -9.09 -16.08
C LEU A 74 -6.50 -10.32 -15.16
N GLU A 75 -7.63 -11.00 -14.93
CA GLU A 75 -7.68 -12.20 -14.09
C GLU A 75 -6.72 -13.28 -14.58
N GLN A 76 -6.44 -13.36 -15.89
CA GLN A 76 -5.46 -14.30 -16.44
C GLN A 76 -4.03 -14.08 -15.90
N TYR A 77 -3.70 -12.90 -15.39
CA TYR A 77 -2.39 -12.62 -14.79
C TYR A 77 -2.29 -13.09 -13.33
N ALA A 78 -3.41 -13.42 -12.70
CA ALA A 78 -3.41 -14.01 -11.37
C ALA A 78 -2.87 -15.45 -11.37
N ASP A 79 -2.93 -16.18 -12.50
CA ASP A 79 -2.44 -17.57 -12.62
C ASP A 79 -2.97 -18.51 -11.52
N GLY A 80 -4.23 -18.30 -11.13
CA GLY A 80 -4.89 -19.06 -10.06
C GLY A 80 -4.47 -18.68 -8.63
N ASP A 81 -3.66 -17.64 -8.43
CA ASP A 81 -3.29 -17.11 -7.11
C ASP A 81 -4.46 -16.30 -6.52
N PRO A 82 -5.06 -16.73 -5.38
CA PRO A 82 -6.21 -16.06 -4.78
C PRO A 82 -5.80 -14.96 -3.80
N ARG A 83 -4.70 -14.25 -4.08
CA ARG A 83 -4.21 -13.16 -3.19
C ARG A 83 -5.34 -12.22 -2.80
N GLY A 84 -5.19 -11.57 -1.66
CA GLY A 84 -6.19 -10.68 -1.12
C GLY A 84 -5.89 -10.32 0.33
N TRP A 85 -6.56 -9.29 0.82
CA TRP A 85 -6.47 -8.92 2.22
C TRP A 85 -7.41 -9.80 3.04
N TRP A 86 -6.88 -10.46 4.06
CA TRP A 86 -7.66 -11.38 4.89
C TRP A 86 -8.84 -10.68 5.59
N GLY A 87 -8.71 -9.38 5.87
CA GLY A 87 -9.77 -8.58 6.49
C GLY A 87 -10.97 -8.34 5.56
N ASP A 88 -10.82 -8.55 4.26
CA ASP A 88 -11.91 -8.35 3.29
C ASP A 88 -13.06 -9.34 3.53
N GLY A 89 -12.78 -10.49 4.16
CA GLY A 89 -13.80 -11.47 4.55
C GLY A 89 -14.66 -11.03 5.74
N LEU A 90 -14.32 -9.91 6.39
CA LEU A 90 -15.01 -9.35 7.56
C LEU A 90 -15.61 -7.96 7.27
N LEU A 91 -15.60 -7.51 6.01
CA LEU A 91 -16.11 -6.19 5.65
C LEU A 91 -17.59 -6.06 5.99
N GLU A 92 -17.95 -4.91 6.54
CA GLU A 92 -19.33 -4.50 6.74
C GLU A 92 -19.90 -3.80 5.49
N ASP A 93 -21.22 -3.65 5.45
CA ASP A 93 -21.90 -2.97 4.34
C ASP A 93 -21.38 -1.52 4.18
N GLY A 94 -20.75 -1.24 3.04
CA GLY A 94 -20.22 0.08 2.70
C GLY A 94 -18.71 0.23 2.91
N GLU A 95 -18.02 -0.79 3.41
CA GLU A 95 -16.55 -0.80 3.45
C GLU A 95 -15.96 -1.23 2.11
N ALA A 96 -14.82 -0.64 1.75
CA ALA A 96 -14.10 -0.96 0.53
C ALA A 96 -13.04 -2.04 0.78
N PRO A 97 -12.79 -2.95 -0.17
CA PRO A 97 -11.67 -3.90 -0.10
C PRO A 97 -10.34 -3.18 0.13
N MET A 98 -9.49 -3.77 0.96
CA MET A 98 -8.16 -3.24 1.23
C MET A 98 -7.15 -3.74 0.20
N GLY A 99 -6.18 -2.89 -0.13
CA GLY A 99 -5.08 -3.24 -1.00
C GLY A 99 -5.26 -2.79 -2.43
N SER A 100 -4.39 -3.28 -3.31
CA SER A 100 -4.38 -2.95 -4.73
C SER A 100 -4.26 -4.18 -5.61
N LEU A 101 -4.58 -4.03 -6.89
CA LEU A 101 -4.35 -5.04 -7.93
C LEU A 101 -2.95 -4.91 -8.58
N LEU A 102 -2.04 -4.12 -7.99
CA LEU A 102 -0.69 -3.92 -8.55
C LEU A 102 0.09 -5.24 -8.65
N TRP A 103 -0.19 -6.21 -7.79
CA TRP A 103 0.43 -7.53 -7.82
C TRP A 103 0.14 -8.31 -9.13
N LEU A 104 -0.96 -8.03 -9.83
CA LEU A 104 -1.25 -8.62 -11.15
C LEU A 104 -0.20 -8.22 -12.20
N LEU A 105 0.54 -7.13 -11.95
CA LEU A 105 1.57 -6.63 -12.85
C LEU A 105 2.96 -7.20 -12.53
N GLU A 106 3.18 -7.85 -11.39
CA GLU A 106 4.49 -8.32 -10.92
C GLU A 106 5.19 -9.28 -11.90
N ARG A 107 4.42 -10.06 -12.67
CA ARG A 107 4.93 -11.01 -13.66
C ARG A 107 4.77 -10.54 -15.11
N SER A 108 4.30 -9.31 -15.29
CA SER A 108 4.07 -8.73 -16.62
C SER A 108 5.35 -8.15 -17.24
N VAL A 109 5.29 -7.76 -18.51
CA VAL A 109 6.39 -7.04 -19.19
C VAL A 109 6.16 -5.54 -19.08
N ALA A 110 7.24 -4.76 -18.95
CA ALA A 110 7.18 -3.31 -18.70
C ALA A 110 6.86 -2.64 -20.01
N THR A 111 5.58 -2.32 -20.18
CA THR A 111 5.03 -1.77 -21.39
C THR A 111 4.21 -0.55 -21.03
N GLU A 112 3.90 0.28 -22.03
CA GLU A 112 3.00 1.42 -21.84
C GLU A 112 1.63 0.99 -21.29
N THR A 113 1.18 -0.22 -21.66
CA THR A 113 -0.07 -0.79 -21.18
C THR A 113 -0.01 -1.11 -19.68
N THR A 114 1.03 -1.82 -19.22
CA THR A 114 1.18 -2.18 -17.80
C THR A 114 1.45 -0.95 -16.93
N ARG A 115 2.17 0.04 -17.46
CA ARG A 115 2.33 1.37 -16.85
C ARG A 115 0.98 2.05 -16.58
N ARG A 116 0.08 2.09 -17.58
CA ARG A 116 -1.27 2.67 -17.41
C ARG A 116 -2.13 1.88 -16.43
N TYR A 117 -2.05 0.55 -16.43
CA TYR A 117 -2.76 -0.25 -15.44
C TYR A 117 -2.30 0.06 -14.02
N ALA A 118 -1.00 0.29 -13.80
CA ALA A 118 -0.50 0.66 -12.49
C ALA A 118 -1.09 1.99 -11.98
N GLU A 119 -1.24 2.99 -12.86
CA GLU A 119 -1.90 4.26 -12.51
C GLU A 119 -3.36 4.03 -12.10
N VAL A 120 -4.08 3.23 -12.88
CA VAL A 120 -5.49 2.91 -12.60
C VAL A 120 -5.64 2.15 -11.28
N PHE A 121 -4.79 1.15 -11.03
CA PHE A 121 -4.84 0.37 -9.79
C PHE A 121 -4.45 1.19 -8.56
N ALA A 122 -3.47 2.07 -8.68
CA ALA A 122 -3.11 2.99 -7.61
C ALA A 122 -4.25 3.97 -7.29
N LEU A 123 -4.88 4.56 -8.31
CA LEU A 123 -6.02 5.45 -8.11
C LEU A 123 -7.21 4.73 -7.46
N ALA A 124 -7.53 3.51 -7.93
CA ALA A 124 -8.60 2.72 -7.36
C ALA A 124 -8.36 2.36 -5.89
N ALA A 125 -7.13 1.92 -5.54
CA ALA A 125 -6.76 1.59 -4.17
C ALA A 125 -6.81 2.80 -3.22
N LEU A 126 -6.55 4.01 -3.75
CA LEU A 126 -6.55 5.25 -2.97
C LEU A 126 -7.90 5.98 -2.95
N GLN A 127 -8.90 5.51 -3.70
CA GLN A 127 -10.24 6.09 -3.76
C GLN A 127 -10.89 6.33 -2.38
N PRO A 128 -10.72 5.46 -1.36
CA PRO A 128 -11.32 5.70 -0.04
C PRO A 128 -10.86 7.00 0.63
N LEU A 129 -9.68 7.54 0.27
CA LEU A 129 -9.23 8.85 0.78
C LEU A 129 -10.07 10.00 0.25
N LEU A 130 -10.57 9.91 -0.97
CA LEU A 130 -11.51 10.89 -1.54
C LEU A 130 -12.88 10.74 -0.90
N ASP A 131 -13.36 9.50 -0.77
CA ASP A 131 -14.69 9.20 -0.24
C ASP A 131 -14.83 9.64 1.23
N ALA A 132 -13.77 9.47 2.02
CA ALA A 132 -13.69 9.96 3.40
C ALA A 132 -13.40 11.47 3.53
N GLY A 133 -13.13 12.17 2.41
CA GLY A 133 -12.74 13.58 2.42
C GLY A 133 -11.35 13.87 3.01
N ALA A 134 -10.53 12.84 3.20
CA ALA A 134 -9.16 12.95 3.71
C ALA A 134 -8.20 13.57 2.67
N ALA A 135 -8.53 13.47 1.38
CA ALA A 135 -7.94 14.21 0.29
C ALA A 135 -9.02 14.82 -0.60
N ALA A 136 -8.72 15.95 -1.24
CA ALA A 136 -9.60 16.58 -2.22
C ALA A 136 -9.33 16.11 -3.64
N ASN A 137 -8.07 15.71 -3.92
CA ASN A 137 -7.66 15.17 -5.20
C ASN A 137 -6.46 14.24 -5.04
N ILE A 138 -6.33 13.29 -5.97
CA ILE A 138 -5.24 12.31 -6.02
C ILE A 138 -4.64 12.33 -7.42
N ALA A 139 -3.31 12.38 -7.50
CA ALA A 139 -2.57 12.15 -8.73
C ALA A 139 -1.69 10.92 -8.55
N ALA A 140 -1.86 9.93 -9.44
CA ALA A 140 -0.97 8.80 -9.57
C ALA A 140 -0.40 8.77 -10.98
N SER A 141 0.92 8.71 -11.11
CA SER A 141 1.59 8.54 -12.39
C SER A 141 2.63 7.46 -12.32
N ALA A 142 2.76 6.65 -13.37
CA ALA A 142 3.74 5.59 -13.44
C ALA A 142 4.75 5.82 -14.56
N SER A 143 5.99 5.41 -14.36
CA SER A 143 7.05 5.41 -15.39
C SER A 143 7.81 4.09 -15.37
N ILE A 144 8.26 3.62 -16.53
CA ILE A 144 9.00 2.36 -16.62
C ILE A 144 10.42 2.55 -16.08
N LEU A 145 10.89 1.60 -15.26
CA LEU A 145 12.27 1.62 -14.77
C LEU A 145 13.26 1.58 -15.96
N PRO A 146 14.42 2.25 -15.87
CA PRO A 146 15.41 2.25 -16.95
C PRO A 146 15.85 0.84 -17.39
N GLN A 147 15.82 -0.13 -16.49
CA GLN A 147 16.19 -1.52 -16.74
C GLN A 147 15.06 -2.36 -17.35
N GLY A 148 13.83 -1.81 -17.45
CA GLY A 148 12.67 -2.47 -18.05
C GLY A 148 12.06 -3.61 -17.22
N ASN A 149 12.44 -3.73 -15.94
CA ASN A 149 12.02 -4.80 -15.03
C ASN A 149 11.10 -4.29 -13.91
N GLY A 150 10.35 -3.23 -14.15
CA GLY A 150 9.44 -2.65 -13.16
C GLY A 150 9.02 -1.25 -13.52
N ILE A 151 8.41 -0.58 -12.55
CA ILE A 151 7.91 0.79 -12.68
C ILE A 151 8.27 1.64 -11.46
N PHE A 152 8.38 2.95 -11.65
CA PHE A 152 8.16 3.91 -10.59
C PHE A 152 6.67 4.28 -10.53
N LEU A 153 6.16 4.49 -9.33
CA LEU A 153 4.82 4.99 -9.06
C LEU A 153 4.93 6.27 -8.23
N ASP A 154 4.58 7.41 -8.82
CA ASP A 154 4.53 8.72 -8.18
C ASP A 154 3.11 8.99 -7.68
N ILE A 155 2.96 9.26 -6.38
CA ILE A 155 1.68 9.52 -5.71
C ILE A 155 1.72 10.88 -5.05
N ALA A 156 0.74 11.73 -5.39
CA ALA A 156 0.51 13.00 -4.74
C ALA A 156 -0.95 13.14 -4.32
N LEU A 157 -1.16 13.59 -3.07
CA LEU A 157 -2.47 13.92 -2.52
C LEU A 157 -2.56 15.43 -2.32
N TYR A 158 -3.75 15.98 -2.56
CA TYR A 158 -4.00 17.42 -2.45
C TYR A 158 -5.14 17.72 -1.48
N GLY A 159 -4.97 18.78 -0.69
CA GLY A 159 -6.00 19.32 0.20
C GLY A 159 -7.04 20.16 -0.55
N GLN A 160 -8.11 20.55 0.16
CA GLN A 160 -9.21 21.34 -0.40
C GLN A 160 -8.77 22.73 -0.90
N ASP A 161 -7.67 23.26 -0.35
CA ASP A 161 -7.04 24.51 -0.75
C ASP A 161 -6.09 24.35 -1.96
N GLY A 162 -5.99 23.14 -2.51
CA GLY A 162 -5.06 22.80 -3.60
C GLY A 162 -3.61 22.59 -3.14
N SER A 163 -3.32 22.69 -1.83
CA SER A 163 -1.99 22.39 -1.31
C SER A 163 -1.66 20.92 -1.47
N LYS A 164 -0.39 20.60 -1.71
CA LYS A 164 0.07 19.22 -1.74
C LYS A 164 0.33 18.75 -0.31
N ILE A 165 -0.48 17.81 0.16
CA ILE A 165 -0.45 17.30 1.54
C ILE A 165 0.33 15.98 1.67
N TYR A 166 0.60 15.32 0.53
CA TYR A 166 1.44 14.14 0.45
C TYR A 166 2.10 14.06 -0.93
N ASP A 167 3.37 13.65 -0.98
CA ASP A 167 4.14 13.47 -2.21
C ASP A 167 5.21 12.40 -2.01
N ARG A 168 5.07 11.26 -2.68
CA ARG A 168 6.04 10.16 -2.61
C ARG A 168 6.16 9.43 -3.93
N ARG A 169 7.38 9.00 -4.22
CA ARG A 169 7.71 8.05 -5.30
C ARG A 169 8.01 6.70 -4.69
N PHE A 170 7.47 5.66 -5.32
CA PHE A 170 7.74 4.27 -4.99
C PHE A 170 8.40 3.56 -6.16
N GLU A 171 9.41 2.76 -5.87
CA GLU A 171 9.95 1.80 -6.83
C GLU A 171 9.23 0.47 -6.67
N MET A 172 8.66 -0.03 -7.77
CA MET A 172 8.09 -1.38 -7.87
C MET A 172 8.91 -2.17 -8.86
N SER A 173 9.95 -2.81 -8.36
CA SER A 173 10.76 -3.73 -9.15
C SER A 173 10.07 -5.10 -9.20
N TRP A 174 9.97 -5.65 -10.41
CA TRP A 174 9.46 -7.00 -10.59
C TRP A 174 10.57 -8.00 -10.31
N ARG A 175 10.33 -8.88 -9.34
CA ARG A 175 11.16 -10.06 -9.15
C ARG A 175 10.94 -11.00 -10.33
N GLN A 176 11.79 -10.88 -11.35
CA GLN A 176 11.94 -11.95 -12.32
C GLN A 176 12.44 -13.18 -11.56
N ALA A 177 11.62 -14.23 -11.50
CA ALA A 177 12.15 -15.55 -11.19
C ALA A 177 13.22 -15.83 -12.26
N ALA A 178 14.47 -15.99 -11.84
CA ALA A 178 15.52 -16.44 -12.75
C ALA A 178 14.98 -17.69 -13.47
N PRO A 179 15.14 -17.81 -14.80
CA PRO A 179 14.72 -19.02 -15.50
C PRO A 179 15.36 -20.21 -14.78
N ALA A 180 14.53 -21.18 -14.37
CA ALA A 180 15.02 -22.41 -13.77
C ALA A 180 16.14 -22.95 -14.66
N ALA A 181 17.34 -23.09 -14.11
CA ALA A 181 18.51 -23.52 -14.86
C ALA A 181 18.16 -24.82 -15.60
N ILE A 182 18.13 -24.75 -16.93
CA ILE A 182 17.93 -25.92 -17.78
C ILE A 182 19.17 -26.79 -17.62
N GLY A 183 18.98 -27.94 -16.97
CA GLY A 183 19.90 -29.07 -17.05
C GLY A 183 21.03 -29.08 -16.03
N SER A 184 20.85 -29.84 -14.94
CA SER A 184 21.96 -30.61 -14.39
C SER A 184 21.86 -32.02 -14.99
N PRO A 185 22.84 -32.49 -15.79
CA PRO A 185 22.86 -33.89 -16.18
C PRO A 185 23.14 -34.69 -14.92
N ARG A 186 22.22 -35.59 -14.56
CA ARG A 186 22.49 -36.61 -13.55
C ARG A 186 23.66 -37.46 -14.06
N GLY A 187 24.82 -37.29 -13.44
CA GLY A 187 25.95 -38.20 -13.48
C GLY A 187 26.08 -38.91 -12.15
#